data_AF-B5DEZ9-F1
#
_entry.id   AF-B5DEZ9-F1
#
_cell.length_a   1.000
_cell.length_b   1.000
_cell.length_c   1.000
_cell.angle_alpha   90.00
_cell.angle_beta   90.00
_cell.angle_gamma   90.00
#
_symmetry.space_group_name_H-M   'P 1'
#
loop_
_entity.id
_entity.type
_entity.pdbx_description
1 polymer ?
#
loop_
_entity_poly.entity_id
_entity_poly.type
_entity_poly.pdbx_seq_one_letter_code
_entity_poly.pdbx_strand_id
1 'polypeptide(L)'
;MSETSFNLISEKCDILSILRDHPENRIYQRKIQELSKRFTSIRKTKGDGNCFYRALGYSYLESLLGKGREILKFKERVLQTPNDLLAAGFEEHKFRNFFNACGRAGREGQLSVQPAEGVQRPELLGSNSAVLTPPHISLHQEPS
;
A
#
# COMPACT_ATOMS: atom_id res chain seq x y z
N MET A 1 7.28 -27.69 2.85
CA MET A 1 7.71 -26.61 3.76
C MET A 1 8.30 -25.50 2.92
N SER A 2 7.54 -24.45 2.64
CA SER A 2 8.07 -23.21 2.08
C SER A 2 7.77 -22.11 3.09
N GLU A 3 8.83 -21.50 3.58
CA GLU A 3 8.81 -20.33 4.44
C GLU A 3 7.94 -19.26 3.76
N THR A 4 6.69 -19.10 4.23
CA THR A 4 5.87 -17.97 3.80
C THR A 4 6.46 -16.73 4.45
N SER A 5 7.48 -16.15 3.80
CA SER A 5 7.90 -14.77 4.06
C SER A 5 6.63 -13.92 4.07
N PHE A 6 6.24 -13.43 5.26
CA PHE A 6 5.01 -12.68 5.44
C PHE A 6 5.19 -11.26 4.90
N ASN A 7 5.30 -11.14 3.58
CA ASN A 7 5.38 -9.86 2.91
C ASN A 7 4.11 -9.06 3.21
N LEU A 8 4.27 -7.87 3.77
CA LEU A 8 3.15 -6.97 4.07
C LEU A 8 2.40 -6.58 2.79
N ILE A 9 3.13 -6.49 1.69
CA ILE A 9 2.67 -6.23 0.33
C ILE A 9 3.45 -7.18 -0.59
N SER A 10 2.75 -7.96 -1.43
CA SER A 10 3.39 -8.88 -2.38
C SER A 10 4.09 -8.13 -3.49
N GLU A 11 4.94 -8.84 -4.23
CA GLU A 11 5.36 -8.38 -5.56
C GLU A 11 4.17 -8.19 -6.50
N LYS A 12 4.36 -7.32 -7.50
CA LYS A 12 3.38 -7.10 -8.56
C LYS A 12 3.29 -8.36 -9.40
N CYS A 13 2.11 -8.96 -9.47
CA CYS A 13 1.86 -10.14 -10.28
C CYS A 13 0.71 -9.92 -11.26
N ASP A 14 0.61 -10.80 -12.26
CA ASP A 14 -0.50 -10.80 -13.20
C ASP A 14 -1.83 -11.02 -12.45
N ILE A 15 -2.87 -10.26 -12.80
CA ILE A 15 -4.18 -10.37 -12.16
C ILE A 15 -4.77 -11.79 -12.29
N LEU A 16 -4.53 -12.48 -13.40
CA LEU A 16 -5.03 -13.84 -13.64
C LEU A 16 -4.40 -14.86 -12.69
N SER A 17 -3.28 -14.52 -12.05
CA SER A 17 -2.66 -15.38 -11.05
C SER A 17 -3.58 -15.70 -9.86
N ILE A 18 -4.57 -14.83 -9.58
CA ILE A 18 -5.53 -15.03 -8.48
C ILE A 18 -6.66 -16.00 -8.81
N LEU A 19 -6.82 -16.39 -10.08
CA LEU A 19 -7.79 -17.44 -10.46
C LEU A 19 -7.49 -18.77 -9.76
N ARG A 20 -6.23 -18.99 -9.39
CA ARG A 20 -5.79 -20.19 -8.65
C ARG A 20 -6.22 -20.21 -7.19
N ASP A 21 -6.67 -19.08 -6.63
CA ASP A 21 -7.04 -19.00 -5.22
C ASP A 21 -8.37 -19.75 -4.95
N HIS A 22 -9.28 -19.79 -5.93
CA HIS A 22 -10.62 -20.41 -5.82
C HIS A 22 -11.04 -21.09 -7.14
N PRO A 23 -10.40 -22.20 -7.55
CA PRO A 23 -10.66 -22.86 -8.83
C PRO A 23 -12.09 -23.42 -8.97
N GLU A 24 -12.76 -23.73 -7.88
CA GLU A 24 -14.12 -24.27 -7.84
C GLU A 24 -15.20 -23.19 -8.02
N ASN A 25 -14.88 -21.93 -7.72
CA ASN A 25 -15.88 -20.86 -7.68
C ASN A 25 -16.03 -20.18 -9.05
N ARG A 26 -16.95 -20.70 -9.88
CA ARG A 26 -17.20 -20.19 -11.24
C ARG A 26 -17.61 -18.71 -11.29
N ILE A 27 -18.33 -18.23 -10.27
CA ILE A 27 -18.73 -16.80 -10.17
C ILE A 27 -17.50 -15.93 -9.89
N TYR A 28 -16.65 -16.36 -8.95
CA TYR A 28 -15.39 -15.68 -8.65
C TYR A 28 -14.50 -15.61 -9.90
N GLN A 29 -14.32 -16.73 -10.60
CA GLN A 29 -13.52 -16.74 -11.84
C GLN A 29 -14.04 -15.77 -12.89
N ARG A 30 -15.36 -15.75 -13.14
CA ARG A 30 -15.97 -14.81 -14.09
C ARG A 30 -15.72 -13.36 -13.68
N LYS A 31 -15.83 -13.02 -12.40
CA LYS A 31 -15.53 -11.67 -11.89
C LYS A 31 -14.07 -11.29 -12.14
N ILE A 32 -13.13 -12.21 -11.92
CA ILE A 32 -11.70 -11.94 -12.18
C ILE A 32 -11.43 -11.77 -13.67
N GLN A 33 -12.04 -12.58 -14.54
CA GLN A 33 -11.94 -12.43 -16.00
C GLN A 33 -12.49 -11.10 -16.50
N GLU A 34 -13.58 -10.60 -15.90
CA GLU A 34 -14.10 -9.26 -16.22
C GLU A 34 -13.15 -8.16 -15.73
N LEU A 35 -12.57 -8.30 -14.54
CA LEU A 35 -11.58 -7.35 -14.02
C LEU A 35 -10.30 -7.33 -14.86
N SER A 36 -9.88 -8.46 -15.40
CA SER A 36 -8.66 -8.55 -16.21
C SER A 36 -8.75 -7.78 -17.54
N LYS A 37 -9.96 -7.41 -17.98
CA LYS A 37 -10.15 -6.52 -19.14
C LYS A 37 -9.69 -5.09 -18.86
N ARG A 38 -9.62 -4.69 -17.58
CA ARG A 38 -9.30 -3.32 -17.15
C ARG A 38 -7.97 -3.22 -16.41
N PHE A 39 -7.57 -4.29 -15.74
CA PHE A 39 -6.38 -4.33 -14.90
C PHE A 39 -5.49 -5.48 -15.35
N THR A 40 -4.20 -5.24 -15.52
CA THR A 40 -3.24 -6.29 -15.93
C THR A 40 -2.58 -6.95 -14.75
N SER A 41 -2.56 -6.29 -13.59
CA SER A 41 -1.69 -6.65 -12.49
C SER A 41 -2.26 -6.24 -11.13
N ILE A 42 -1.76 -6.92 -10.11
CA ILE A 42 -2.26 -6.83 -8.74
C ILE A 42 -1.10 -6.96 -7.74
N ARG A 43 -1.18 -6.25 -6.61
CA ARG A 43 -0.37 -6.54 -5.41
C ARG A 43 -1.31 -6.97 -4.28
N LYS A 44 -1.04 -8.11 -3.64
CA LYS A 44 -1.80 -8.58 -2.48
C LYS A 44 -1.26 -7.90 -1.22
N THR A 45 -2.13 -7.52 -0.30
CA THR A 45 -1.75 -7.02 1.03
C THR A 45 -2.07 -8.06 2.09
N LYS A 46 -1.26 -8.09 3.15
CA LYS A 46 -1.52 -8.95 4.30
C LYS A 46 -2.84 -8.56 4.97
N GLY A 47 -3.76 -9.52 5.12
CA GLY A 47 -5.05 -9.35 5.77
C GLY A 47 -4.95 -9.41 7.30
N ASP A 48 -4.38 -8.37 7.92
CA ASP A 48 -4.20 -8.25 9.38
C ASP A 48 -4.97 -7.06 10.01
N GLY A 49 -6.02 -6.59 9.32
CA GLY A 49 -6.79 -5.40 9.70
C GLY A 49 -6.21 -4.08 9.18
N ASN A 50 -4.93 -4.02 8.81
CA ASN A 50 -4.31 -2.83 8.23
C ASN A 50 -4.22 -2.85 6.70
N CYS A 51 -4.85 -3.85 6.06
CA CYS A 51 -4.75 -4.08 4.61
C CYS A 51 -5.21 -2.86 3.79
N PHE A 52 -6.30 -2.20 4.20
CA PHE A 52 -6.81 -1.00 3.53
C PHE A 52 -5.79 0.14 3.54
N TYR A 53 -5.26 0.49 4.73
CA TYR A 53 -4.29 1.57 4.87
C TYR A 53 -2.98 1.28 4.12
N ARG A 54 -2.53 0.01 4.11
CA ARG A 54 -1.37 -0.40 3.31
C ARG A 54 -1.64 -0.29 1.81
N ALA A 55 -2.79 -0.76 1.35
CA ALA A 55 -3.17 -0.69 -0.05
C ALA A 55 -3.22 0.75 -0.56
N LEU A 56 -3.90 1.61 0.21
CA LEU A 56 -4.03 3.03 -0.10
C LEU A 56 -2.68 3.74 -0.07
N GLY A 57 -1.91 3.57 1.01
CA GLY A 57 -0.61 4.21 1.18
C GLY A 57 0.37 3.82 0.08
N TYR A 58 0.49 2.52 -0.23
CA TYR A 58 1.42 2.05 -1.26
C TYR A 58 1.03 2.53 -2.66
N SER A 59 -0.23 2.34 -3.06
CA SER A 59 -0.69 2.77 -4.39
C SER A 59 -0.58 4.29 -4.59
N TYR A 60 -0.84 5.07 -3.55
CA TYR A 60 -0.67 6.51 -3.60
C TYR A 60 0.80 6.91 -3.75
N LEU A 61 1.71 6.34 -2.94
CA LEU A 61 3.14 6.61 -3.05
C LEU A 61 3.72 6.17 -4.40
N GLU A 62 3.32 5.00 -4.91
CA GLU A 62 3.68 4.51 -6.25
C GLU A 62 3.23 5.51 -7.33
N SER A 63 2.03 6.09 -7.20
CA SER A 63 1.51 7.09 -8.14
C SER A 63 2.30 8.40 -8.16
N LEU A 64 3.08 8.69 -7.11
CA LEU A 64 3.91 9.91 -6.99
C LEU A 64 5.30 9.72 -7.60
N LEU A 65 5.75 8.48 -7.84
CA LEU A 65 7.07 8.22 -8.42
C LEU A 65 7.23 8.95 -9.76
N GLY A 66 8.37 9.62 -9.93
CA GLY A 66 8.66 10.45 -11.12
C GLY A 66 7.95 11.81 -11.17
N LYS A 67 7.07 12.14 -10.21
CA LYS A 67 6.29 13.40 -10.19
C LYS A 67 6.82 14.36 -9.12
N GLY A 68 7.99 14.96 -9.37
CA GLY A 68 8.69 15.82 -8.39
C GLY A 68 7.82 16.89 -7.72
N ARG A 69 6.98 17.61 -8.49
CA ARG A 69 6.06 18.62 -7.93
C ARG A 69 5.04 18.03 -6.95
N GLU A 70 4.47 16.86 -7.28
CA GLU A 70 3.47 16.21 -6.43
C GLU A 70 4.11 15.59 -5.19
N ILE A 71 5.34 15.09 -5.30
CA ILE A 71 6.15 14.65 -4.14
C ILE A 71 6.40 15.82 -3.18
N LEU A 72 6.75 17.00 -3.68
CA LEU A 72 6.97 18.19 -2.83
C LEU A 72 5.69 18.59 -2.09
N LYS A 73 4.55 18.67 -2.79
CA LYS A 73 3.25 18.94 -2.15
C LYS A 73 2.91 17.89 -1.09
N PHE A 74 3.10 16.61 -1.40
CA PHE A 74 2.87 15.53 -0.44
C PHE A 74 3.74 15.70 0.80
N LYS A 75 5.04 15.97 0.62
CA LYS A 75 5.98 16.21 1.73
C LYS A 75 5.56 17.39 2.60
N GLU A 76 5.16 18.50 1.99
CA GLU A 76 4.66 19.68 2.71
C GLU A 76 3.44 19.32 3.57
N ARG A 77 2.47 18.58 3.02
CA ARG A 77 1.28 18.13 3.76
C ARG A 77 1.62 17.19 4.90
N VAL A 78 2.53 16.24 4.69
CA VAL A 78 3.00 15.32 5.74
C VAL A 78 3.70 16.08 6.88
N LEU A 79 4.53 17.07 6.55
CA LEU A 79 5.24 17.87 7.55
C LEU A 79 4.32 18.80 8.34
N GLN A 80 3.19 19.23 7.75
CA GLN A 80 2.18 20.05 8.41
C GLN A 80 1.24 19.23 9.33
N THR A 81 1.00 17.96 9.00
CA THR A 81 0.03 17.10 9.72
C THR A 81 0.24 17.03 11.24
N PRO A 82 1.47 16.99 11.80
CA PRO A 82 1.69 17.08 13.25
C PRO A 82 1.03 18.30 13.89
N ASN A 83 1.13 19.47 13.27
CA ASN A 83 0.52 20.70 13.79
C ASN A 83 -1.01 20.60 13.76
N ASP A 84 -1.56 20.02 12.70
CA ASP A 84 -3.01 19.82 12.57
C ASP A 84 -3.54 18.84 13.63
N LEU A 85 -2.77 17.80 13.98
CA LEU A 85 -3.09 16.86 15.06
C LEU A 85 -3.03 17.52 16.44
N LEU A 86 -2.01 18.36 16.69
CA LEU A 86 -1.93 19.14 17.92
C LEU A 86 -3.13 20.09 18.06
N ALA A 87 -3.48 20.80 16.98
CA ALA A 87 -4.63 21.71 16.96
C ALA A 87 -5.97 20.97 17.18
N ALA A 88 -6.06 19.71 16.74
CA ALA A 88 -7.21 18.84 17.01
C ALA A 88 -7.22 18.22 18.42
N GLY A 89 -6.23 18.53 19.26
CA GLY A 89 -6.16 18.08 20.66
C GLY A 89 -5.49 16.72 20.86
N PHE A 90 -4.82 16.17 19.85
CA PHE A 90 -4.03 14.95 20.01
C PHE A 90 -2.73 15.25 20.75
N GLU A 91 -2.37 14.38 21.69
CA GLU A 91 -1.12 14.51 22.45
C GLU A 91 0.09 14.14 21.60
N GLU A 92 1.08 15.03 21.53
CA GLU A 92 2.24 14.91 20.64
C GLU A 92 2.96 13.55 20.74
N HIS A 93 3.14 13.06 21.95
CA HIS A 93 3.88 11.83 22.22
C HIS A 93 3.25 10.59 21.55
N LYS A 94 1.95 10.62 21.22
CA LYS A 94 1.24 9.52 20.56
C LYS A 94 1.61 9.35 19.10
N PHE A 95 2.03 10.42 18.41
CA PHE A 95 2.31 10.38 16.97
C PHE A 95 3.70 10.89 16.58
N ARG A 96 4.43 11.54 17.49
CA ARG A 96 5.78 12.09 17.23
C ARG A 96 6.71 11.07 16.56
N ASN A 97 6.73 9.84 17.06
CA ASN A 97 7.60 8.79 16.52
C ASN A 97 7.20 8.37 15.09
N PHE A 98 5.90 8.38 14.77
CA PHE A 98 5.39 8.04 13.43
C PHE A 98 5.83 9.06 12.38
N PHE A 99 5.67 10.36 12.67
CA PHE A 99 6.07 11.42 11.73
C PHE A 99 7.59 11.60 11.66
N ASN A 100 8.32 11.36 12.75
CA ASN A 100 9.78 11.34 12.73
C ASN A 100 10.32 10.23 11.81
N ALA A 101 9.71 9.05 11.81
CA ALA A 101 10.07 7.98 10.88
C ALA A 101 9.75 8.36 9.42
N CYS A 102 8.58 8.97 9.17
CA CYS A 102 8.18 9.41 7.84
C CYS A 102 9.10 10.51 7.27
N GLY A 103 9.50 11.48 8.09
CA GLY A 103 10.43 12.55 7.70
C GLY A 103 11.86 12.08 7.44
N ARG A 104 12.27 10.93 7.99
CA ARG A 104 13.56 10.27 7.72
C ARG A 104 13.51 9.46 6.42
N ALA A 105 12.43 8.73 6.17
CA ALA A 105 12.24 7.97 4.92
C ALA A 105 12.26 8.84 3.66
N GLY A 106 11.92 10.14 3.77
CA GLY A 106 12.05 11.11 2.68
C GLY A 106 13.47 11.66 2.45
N ARG A 107 14.46 11.26 3.25
CA ARG A 107 15.87 11.67 3.12
C ARG A 107 16.83 10.52 2.83
N GLU A 108 16.53 9.31 3.28
CA GLU A 108 17.39 8.13 3.09
C GLU A 108 16.53 6.91 2.74
N GLY A 109 16.88 6.20 1.67
CA GLY A 109 16.22 4.99 1.19
C GLY A 109 16.43 3.75 2.08
N GLN A 110 16.45 3.89 3.40
CA GLN A 110 16.65 2.79 4.35
C GLN A 110 15.56 2.83 5.43
N LEU A 111 14.62 1.88 5.35
CA LEU A 111 13.53 1.74 6.31
C LEU A 111 13.95 0.81 7.45
N SER A 112 14.20 1.35 8.65
CA SER A 112 14.24 0.56 9.89
C SER A 112 13.05 0.95 10.77
N VAL A 113 12.00 0.12 10.76
CA VAL A 113 10.84 0.26 11.66
C VAL A 113 11.13 -0.52 12.94
N GLN A 114 11.12 0.15 14.09
CA GLN A 114 11.03 -0.53 15.39
C GLN A 114 9.56 -0.81 15.71
N PRO A 115 9.21 -1.97 16.32
CA PRO A 115 7.83 -2.31 16.62
C PRO A 115 7.25 -1.36 17.69
N ALA A 116 6.04 -0.88 17.47
CA ALA A 116 5.24 -0.29 18.55
C ALA A 116 4.62 -1.44 19.36
N GLU A 117 5.01 -1.58 20.62
CA GLU A 117 4.35 -2.48 21.55
C GLU A 117 2.98 -1.91 21.98
N GLY A 118 1.98 -2.80 22.07
CA GLY A 118 0.73 -2.52 22.79
C GLY A 118 -0.47 -2.10 21.94
N VAL A 119 -0.99 -3.00 21.09
CA VAL A 119 -2.43 -2.98 20.73
C VAL A 119 -2.96 -4.42 20.82
N GLN A 120 -3.84 -4.66 21.78
CA GLN A 120 -4.56 -5.92 21.98
C GLN A 120 -5.32 -6.31 20.69
N ARG A 121 -5.08 -7.53 20.20
CA ARG A 121 -5.81 -8.12 19.07
C ARG A 121 -7.23 -8.55 19.47
N PRO A 122 -8.22 -8.35 18.58
CA PRO A 122 -9.22 -9.36 18.33
C PRO A 122 -8.76 -10.25 17.17
N GLU A 123 -8.79 -11.55 17.39
CA GLU A 123 -8.83 -12.52 16.29
C GLU A 123 -10.06 -12.25 15.42
N LEU A 124 -9.94 -12.39 14.09
CA LEU A 124 -10.84 -13.20 13.27
C LEU A 124 -10.56 -13.05 11.76
N LEU A 125 -10.53 -14.24 11.13
CA LEU A 125 -10.82 -14.60 9.75
C LEU A 125 -10.05 -13.91 8.61
N GLY A 126 -9.09 -14.65 8.06
CA GLY A 126 -8.30 -14.30 6.91
C GLY A 126 -9.15 -13.96 5.69
N SER A 127 -8.98 -12.72 5.21
CA SER A 127 -9.43 -12.28 3.90
C SER A 127 -8.30 -11.48 3.27
N ASN A 128 -7.68 -12.03 2.22
CA ASN A 128 -6.63 -11.34 1.47
C ASN A 128 -7.26 -10.16 0.72
N SER A 129 -6.88 -8.93 1.04
CA SER A 129 -7.29 -7.74 0.29
C SER A 129 -6.24 -7.42 -0.78
N ALA A 130 -6.71 -7.19 -2.00
CA ALA A 130 -5.84 -7.00 -3.16
C ALA A 130 -5.93 -5.57 -3.72
N VAL A 131 -4.80 -5.02 -4.14
CA VAL A 131 -4.67 -3.68 -4.74
C VAL A 131 -4.58 -3.84 -6.23
N LEU A 132 -5.61 -3.39 -6.94
CA LEU A 132 -5.62 -3.34 -8.40
C LEU A 132 -4.80 -2.13 -8.85
N THR A 133 -3.70 -2.36 -9.57
CA THR A 133 -2.92 -1.28 -10.16
C THR A 133 -3.50 -0.94 -11.53
N PRO A 134 -3.78 0.35 -11.83
CA PRO A 134 -4.13 0.77 -13.19
C PRO A 134 -3.05 0.37 -14.21
N PRO A 135 -3.40 0.18 -15.48
CA PRO A 135 -2.43 -0.11 -16.53
C PRO A 135 -1.39 1.03 -16.62
N HIS A 136 -0.12 0.63 -16.78
CA HIS A 136 1.00 1.53 -17.01
C HIS A 136 0.76 2.27 -18.34
N ILE A 137 0.54 3.60 -18.29
CA ILE A 137 0.65 4.43 -19.49
C ILE A 137 2.13 4.54 -19.78
N SER A 138 2.62 3.70 -20.68
CA SER A 138 3.95 3.87 -21.27
C SER A 138 3.93 5.15 -22.10
N LEU A 139 4.52 6.22 -21.57
CA LEU A 139 4.87 7.39 -22.37
C LEU A 139 6.00 6.96 -23.32
N HIS A 140 5.62 6.54 -24.53
CA HIS A 140 6.55 6.55 -25.65
C HIS A 140 6.83 8.00 -26.01
N GLN A 141 8.05 8.44 -25.72
CA GLN A 141 8.57 9.71 -26.19
C GLN A 141 9.14 9.44 -27.58
N GLU A 142 8.39 9.85 -28.62
CA GLU A 142 8.86 9.84 -30.00
C GLU A 142 10.08 10.77 -30.10
N PRO A 143 11.22 10.34 -30.67
CA PRO A 143 12.34 11.22 -30.91
C PRO A 143 12.03 12.19 -32.06
N SER A 144 12.48 13.43 -31.89
CA SER A 144 12.43 14.50 -32.91
C SER A 144 13.46 14.31 -34.01
#